data_AF-A0A6I3HKV5-F1
#
_entry.id   AF-A0A6I3HKV5-F1
#
_cell.length_a   1.000
_cell.length_b   1.000
_cell.length_c   1.000
_cell.angle_alpha   90.00
_cell.angle_beta   90.00
_cell.angle_gamma   90.00
#
_symmetry.space_group_name_H-M   'P 1'
#
loop_
_entity.id
_entity.type
_entity.pdbx_description
1 polymer ?
#
loop_
_entity_poly.entity_id
_entity_poly.type
_entity_poly.pdbx_seq_one_letter_code
_entity_poly.pdbx_strand_id
1 'polypeptide(L)' 'MADTLPAVTNRLANETSPYLRQHADNPVDWWPWGPEAL' A
#
# COMPACT_ATOMS: atom_id res chain seq x y z
N MET A 1 -7.11 2.65 -25.42
CA MET A 1 -5.75 2.38 -24.90
C MET A 1 -5.73 2.95 -23.50
N ALA A 2 -6.01 2.14 -22.47
CA ALA A 2 -5.99 2.62 -21.09
C ALA A 2 -4.53 2.70 -20.65
N ASP A 3 -4.00 3.91 -20.47
CA ASP A 3 -2.68 4.13 -19.87
C ASP A 3 -2.67 3.52 -18.47
N THR A 4 -2.05 2.35 -18.36
CA THR A 4 -1.77 1.73 -17.06
C THR A 4 -0.68 2.58 -16.41
N LEU A 5 -1.07 3.47 -15.50
CA LEU A 5 -0.12 4.07 -14.57
C LEU A 5 0.65 2.93 -13.89
N PRO A 6 1.98 3.05 -13.70
CA PRO A 6 2.74 2.01 -13.00
C PRO A 6 2.07 1.76 -11.65
N ALA A 7 1.84 0.49 -11.33
CA ALA A 7 1.30 0.10 -10.02
C ALA A 7 2.20 0.73 -8.95
N VAL A 8 1.67 1.69 -8.21
CA VAL A 8 2.39 2.35 -7.13
C VAL A 8 2.34 1.38 -5.96
N THR A 9 3.44 0.66 -5.75
CA THR A 9 3.58 -0.19 -4.56
C THR A 9 3.89 0.70 -3.35
N ASN A 10 2.92 0.86 -2.47
CA ASN A 10 3.05 1.64 -1.24
C ASN A 10 3.74 0.85 -0.11
N ARG A 11 3.89 1.48 1.05
CA ARG A 11 4.62 0.91 2.21
C ARG A 11 4.02 -0.38 2.75
N LEU A 12 2.72 -0.63 2.52
CA LEU A 12 2.04 -1.84 3.00
C LEU A 12 2.57 -3.12 2.36
N ALA A 13 3.34 -3.04 1.27
CA ALA A 13 4.02 -4.19 0.68
C ALA A 13 4.97 -4.92 1.64
N ASN A 14 5.52 -4.20 2.61
CA ASN A 14 6.46 -4.73 3.60
C ASN A 14 5.78 -5.27 4.87
N GLU A 15 4.44 -5.17 4.95
CA GLU A 15 3.71 -5.63 6.12
C GLU A 15 3.60 -7.15 6.17
N THR A 16 3.56 -7.70 7.39
CA THR A 16 3.40 -9.14 7.59
C THR A 16 1.95 -9.59 7.41
N SER A 17 1.00 -8.68 7.67
CA SER A 17 -0.43 -8.93 7.54
C SER A 17 -0.82 -9.18 6.07
N PRO A 18 -1.46 -10.32 5.76
CA PRO A 18 -1.99 -10.58 4.42
C PRO A 18 -2.99 -9.53 3.96
N TYR A 19 -3.80 -8.99 4.88
CA TYR A 19 -4.78 -7.95 4.60
C TYR A 19 -4.12 -6.64 4.17
N LEU A 20 -3.04 -6.23 4.85
CA LEU A 20 -2.35 -4.98 4.50
C LEU A 20 -1.63 -5.10 3.15
N ARG A 21 -0.98 -6.24 2.89
CA ARG A 21 -0.33 -6.49 1.60
C ARG A 21 -1.29 -6.53 0.42
N GLN A 22 -2.55 -6.91 0.63
CA GLN A 22 -3.58 -6.86 -0.42
C GLN A 22 -3.82 -5.43 -0.94
N HIS A 23 -3.48 -4.41 -0.15
CA HIS A 23 -3.63 -3.01 -0.49
C HIS A 23 -2.31 -2.34 -0.93
N ALA A 24 -1.25 -3.12 -1.15
CA ALA A 24 0.06 -2.60 -1.52
C ALA A 24 0.06 -1.85 -2.87
N ASP A 25 -0.78 -2.25 -3.82
CA ASP A 25 -0.83 -1.65 -5.17
C ASP A 25 -1.83 -0.49 -5.29
N ASN A 26 -2.44 -0.08 -4.16
CA ASN A 26 -3.32 1.08 -4.16
C ASN A 26 -2.50 2.35 -4.45
N PRO A 27 -2.98 3.26 -5.32
CA PRO A 27 -2.25 4.47 -5.71
C PRO A 27 -2.09 5.49 -4.57
N VAL A 28 -2.82 5.29 -3.48
CA VAL A 28 -2.69 6.06 -2.24
C VAL A 28 -1.50 5.50 -1.46
N ASP A 29 -0.61 6.38 -1.03
CA ASP A 29 0.56 6.04 -0.22
C ASP A 29 0.15 5.74 1.23
N TRP A 30 -0.42 4.55 1.44
CA TRP A 30 -0.89 4.09 2.73
C TRP A 30 0.25 3.83 3.71
N TRP A 31 0.01 4.21 4.96
CA TRP A 31 0.89 3.93 6.10
C TRP A 31 0.29 2.83 6.97
N PRO A 32 1.12 1.92 7.51
CA PRO A 32 0.65 0.97 8.49
C PRO A 32 0.22 1.70 9.76
N TRP A 33 -0.75 1.13 10.48
CA TRP A 33 -1.15 1.64 11.78
C TRP A 33 -0.04 1.35 12.79
N GLY A 34 0.56 2.42 13.34
CA GLY A 34 1.67 2.33 14.29
C GLY A 34 1.51 3.35 15.42
N PRO A 35 2.39 3.33 16.44
CA PRO A 35 2.44 4.33 17.49
C PRO A 35 2.57 5.77 16.96
N GLU A 36 3.15 5.95 15.77
CA GLU A 36 3.27 7.24 15.08
C GLU A 36 1.92 7.76 14.52
N ALA A 37 0.91 6.89 14.45
CA ALA A 37 -0.44 7.21 13.99
C ALA A 37 -1.46 7.43 15.12
N LEU A 38 -1.07 7.18 16.38
CA LEU A 38 -1.87 7.41 17.59
C LEU A 38 -1.71 8.86 18.10
#